data_AF-A0A442WLA7-F1
#
_entry.id   AF-A0A442WLA7-F1
#
_cell.length_a   1.000
_cell.length_b   1.000
_cell.length_c   1.000
_cell.angle_alpha   90.00
_cell.angle_beta   90.00
_cell.angle_gamma   90.00
#
_symmetry.space_group_name_H-M   'P 1'
#
loop_
_entity.id
_entity.type
_entity.pdbx_description
1 polymer ?
#
loop_
_entity_poly.entity_id
_entity_poly.type
_entity_poly.pdbx_seq_one_letter_code
_entity_poly.pdbx_strand_id
1 'polypeptide(L)' 'MSEDVSPTAFYEEKAKNILKGELKRRGISYALLAENLNERGAHESERNLANKISRGSFTAAFFMMCMDVIGVRQVSLEV' A
#
# COMPACT_ATOMS: atom_id res chain seq x y z
N MET A 1 -17.55 -27.88 -2.17
CA MET A 1 -17.34 -26.50 -1.68
C MET A 1 -16.22 -25.92 -2.50
N SER A 2 -16.55 -25.17 -3.53
CA SER A 2 -15.59 -24.43 -4.34
C SER A 2 -15.07 -23.27 -3.50
N GLU A 3 -13.81 -23.35 -3.08
CA GLU A 3 -13.10 -22.17 -2.54
C GLU A 3 -12.93 -21.19 -3.71
N ASP A 4 -13.81 -20.20 -3.78
CA ASP A 4 -13.73 -19.07 -4.70
C ASP A 4 -12.56 -18.17 -4.29
N VAL A 5 -11.33 -18.66 -4.49
CA VAL A 5 -10.12 -17.88 -4.25
C VAL A 5 -10.01 -16.88 -5.40
N SER A 6 -10.09 -15.59 -5.06
CA SER A 6 -9.92 -14.51 -6.03
C SER A 6 -8.64 -14.75 -6.85
N PRO A 7 -8.69 -14.67 -8.20
CA PRO A 7 -7.51 -14.85 -9.05
C PRO A 7 -6.40 -13.82 -8.76
N THR A 8 -6.74 -12.74 -8.05
CA THR A 8 -5.81 -11.68 -7.65
C THR A 8 -5.20 -11.87 -6.27
N ALA A 9 -5.62 -12.85 -5.47
CA ALA A 9 -5.19 -12.99 -4.07
C ALA A 9 -3.67 -13.01 -3.90
N PHE A 10 -2.95 -13.78 -4.75
CA PHE A 10 -1.49 -13.80 -4.76
C PHE A 10 -0.89 -12.41 -5.08
N TYR A 11 -1.48 -11.67 -6.01
CA TYR A 11 -1.02 -10.34 -6.40
C TYR A 11 -1.33 -9.27 -5.35
N GLU A 12 -2.44 -9.40 -4.62
CA GLU A 12 -2.79 -8.53 -3.48
C GLU A 12 -1.78 -8.69 -2.33
N GLU A 13 -1.42 -9.94 -2.00
CA GLU A 13 -0.35 -10.24 -1.04
C GLU A 13 0.99 -9.66 -1.49
N LYS A 14 1.32 -9.81 -2.78
CA LYS A 14 2.54 -9.26 -3.36
C LYS A 14 2.57 -7.73 -3.30
N ALA A 15 1.49 -7.07 -3.70
CA ALA A 15 1.38 -5.61 -3.71
C ALA A 15 1.52 -5.02 -2.30
N LYS A 16 0.85 -5.60 -1.29
CA LYS A 16 0.99 -5.11 0.09
C LYS A 16 2.41 -5.34 0.63
N ASN A 17 3.09 -6.43 0.26
CA ASN A 17 4.46 -6.70 0.70
C ASN A 17 5.45 -5.71 0.08
N ILE A 18 5.29 -5.37 -1.20
CA ILE A 18 6.09 -4.33 -1.86
C ILE A 18 5.89 -2.99 -1.15
N LEU A 19 4.65 -2.56 -0.92
CA LEU A 19 4.35 -1.30 -0.24
C LEU A 19 4.97 -1.26 1.17
N LYS A 20 4.77 -2.31 1.99
CA LYS A 20 5.36 -2.41 3.33
C LYS A 20 6.90 -2.40 3.28
N GLY A 21 7.49 -3.06 2.28
CA GLY A 21 8.92 -3.07 2.06
C GLY A 21 9.48 -1.68 1.79
N GLU A 22 8.83 -0.89 0.93
CA GLU A 22 9.23 0.49 0.65
C GLU A 22 9.11 1.39 1.88
N LEU A 23 8.03 1.26 2.65
CA LEU A 23 7.87 2.01 3.90
C LEU A 23 8.97 1.69 4.90
N LYS A 24 9.26 0.39 5.09
CA LYS A 24 10.33 -0.06 5.98
C LYS A 24 11.71 0.41 5.53
N ARG A 25 12.04 0.33 4.23
CA ARG A 25 13.31 0.81 3.67
C ARG A 25 13.54 2.30 3.92
N ARG A 26 12.46 3.08 3.97
CA ARG A 26 12.49 4.54 4.17
C ARG A 26 12.25 4.98 5.61
N GLY A 27 11.99 4.05 6.53
CA GLY A 27 11.65 4.37 7.92
C GLY A 27 10.32 5.11 8.09
N ILE A 28 9.39 4.95 7.15
CA ILE A 28 8.09 5.65 7.16
C ILE A 28 7.06 4.81 7.90
N SER A 29 6.44 5.40 8.93
CA SER A 29 5.31 4.80 9.66
C SER A 29 3.99 4.98 8.91
N TYR A 30 2.96 4.23 9.28
CA TYR A 30 1.61 4.46 8.73
C TYR A 30 1.04 5.82 9.14
N ALA A 31 1.36 6.32 10.34
CA ALA A 31 1.00 7.68 10.76
C ALA A 31 1.56 8.73 9.78
N LEU A 32 2.86 8.65 9.47
CA LEU A 32 3.51 9.59 8.55
C LEU A 32 3.02 9.41 7.10
N LEU A 33 2.77 8.17 6.66
CA LEU A 33 2.16 7.95 5.35
C LEU A 33 0.76 8.59 5.27
N ALA A 34 -0.07 8.45 6.31
CA ALA A 34 -1.39 9.07 6.35
C ALA A 34 -1.31 10.60 6.29
N GLU A 35 -0.36 11.20 7.02
CA GLU A 35 -0.07 12.63 6.98
C GLU A 35 0.28 13.09 5.54
N ASN A 36 1.27 12.45 4.90
CA ASN A 36 1.70 12.80 3.55
C ASN A 36 0.57 12.61 2.50
N LEU A 37 -0.27 11.58 2.66
CA LEU A 37 -1.44 11.36 1.80
C LEU A 37 -2.51 12.44 2.00
N ASN A 38 -2.68 12.93 3.23
CA ASN A 38 -3.63 14.00 3.56
C ASN A 38 -3.21 15.35 3.00
N GLU A 39 -1.90 15.63 2.91
CA GLU A 39 -1.38 16.80 2.20
C GLU A 39 -1.78 16.81 0.71
N ARG A 40 -2.07 15.63 0.14
CA ARG A 40 -2.59 15.45 -1.23
C ARG A 40 -4.11 15.28 -1.30
N GLY A 41 -4.84 15.43 -0.19
CA GLY A 41 -6.30 15.38 -0.14
C GLY A 41 -6.92 13.99 0.00
N ALA A 42 -6.16 12.97 0.41
CA ALA A 42 -6.68 11.59 0.50
C ALA A 42 -7.57 11.31 1.73
N HIS A 43 -7.54 12.17 2.76
CA HIS A 43 -8.31 12.04 4.01
C HIS A 43 -8.22 10.64 4.66
N GLU A 44 -7.03 10.05 4.69
CA GLU A 44 -6.75 8.76 5.33
C GLU A 44 -6.38 8.94 6.81
N SER A 45 -6.87 8.03 7.66
CA SER A 45 -6.36 7.88 9.04
C SER A 45 -5.36 6.72 9.09
N GLU A 46 -4.45 6.73 10.06
CA GLU A 46 -3.49 5.63 10.25
C GLU A 46 -4.17 4.27 10.36
N ARG A 47 -5.30 4.19 11.10
CA ARG A 47 -6.07 2.95 11.26
C ARG A 47 -6.70 2.49 9.94
N ASN A 48 -7.30 3.40 9.17
CA ASN A 48 -7.92 3.07 7.89
C ASN A 48 -6.87 2.60 6.88
N LEU A 49 -5.74 3.30 6.83
CA LEU A 49 -4.59 2.97 6.02
C LEU A 49 -4.02 1.58 6.37
N ALA A 50 -3.81 1.30 7.66
CA ALA A 50 -3.34 -0.01 8.12
C ALA A 50 -4.29 -1.13 7.69
N ASN A 51 -5.60 -0.94 7.86
CA ASN A 51 -6.61 -1.92 7.43
C ASN A 51 -6.62 -2.12 5.91
N LYS A 52 -6.51 -1.04 5.13
CA LYS A 52 -6.49 -1.05 3.67
C LYS A 52 -5.24 -1.76 3.13
N ILE A 53 -4.07 -1.43 3.65
CA ILE A 53 -2.80 -2.08 3.30
C ILE A 53 -2.81 -3.55 3.74
N SER A 54 -3.34 -3.86 4.92
CA SER A 54 -3.42 -5.24 5.43
C SER A 54 -4.25 -6.15 4.52
N ARG A 55 -5.39 -5.64 4.02
CA ARG A 55 -6.26 -6.36 3.08
C ARG A 55 -5.66 -6.55 1.69
N GLY A 56 -4.71 -5.71 1.26
CA GLY A 56 -4.03 -5.84 -0.04
C GLY A 56 -4.86 -5.46 -1.28
N SER A 57 -6.18 -5.40 -1.18
CA SER A 57 -7.11 -5.05 -2.27
C SER A 57 -7.27 -3.54 -2.52
N PHE A 58 -6.18 -2.77 -2.44
CA PHE A 58 -6.19 -1.36 -2.82
C PHE A 58 -6.01 -1.17 -4.33
N THR A 59 -6.51 -0.06 -4.86
CA THR A 59 -6.39 0.24 -6.29
C THR A 59 -4.95 0.56 -6.67
N ALA A 60 -4.59 0.33 -7.94
CA ALA A 60 -3.29 0.73 -8.47
C ALA A 60 -3.05 2.25 -8.32
N ALA A 61 -4.08 3.07 -8.49
CA ALA A 61 -3.98 4.52 -8.28
C ALA A 61 -3.59 4.88 -6.83
N PHE A 62 -4.17 4.20 -5.84
CA PHE A 62 -3.80 4.37 -4.44
C PHE A 62 -2.35 3.94 -4.19
N PHE A 63 -1.92 2.81 -4.76
CA PHE A 63 -0.53 2.37 -4.67
C PHE A 63 0.44 3.41 -5.26
N MET A 64 0.15 3.94 -6.45
CA MET A 64 0.95 4.98 -7.09
C MET A 64 1.00 6.26 -6.26
N MET A 65 -0.11 6.66 -5.65
CA MET A 65 -0.14 7.80 -4.73
C MET A 65 0.78 7.55 -3.52
N CYS A 66 0.70 6.38 -2.88
CA CYS A 66 1.62 6.01 -1.81
C CYS A 66 3.08 6.10 -2.26
N MET A 67 3.42 5.59 -3.46
CA MET A 67 4.78 5.67 -3.99
C MET A 67 5.25 7.11 -4.18
N ASP A 68 4.40 7.98 -4.75
CA ASP A 68 4.74 9.38 -4.98
C ASP A 68 4.99 10.13 -3.66
N VAL A 69 4.09 10.00 -2.68
CA VAL A 69 4.18 10.75 -1.41
C VAL A 69 5.32 10.28 -0.50
N ILE A 70 5.85 9.07 -0.72
CA ILE A 70 7.04 8.57 -0.02
C ILE A 70 8.32 8.72 -0.86
N GLY A 71 8.23 9.25 -2.09
CA GLY A 71 9.37 9.50 -2.97
C GLY A 71 9.95 8.25 -3.66
N VAL A 72 9.14 7.22 -3.88
CA VAL A 72 9.51 6.04 -4.69
C VAL A 72 9.31 6.35 -6.17
N ARG A 73 10.35 6.10 -6.97
CA ARG A 73 10.32 6.30 -8.43
C ARG A 73 10.17 4.99 -9.22
N GLN A 74 10.55 3.88 -8.60
CA GLN A 74 10.46 2.55 -9.19
C GLN A 74 10.30 1.50 -8.08
N VAL A 75 9.56 0.43 -8.38
CA VAL A 75 9.43 -0.74 -7.51
C VAL A 75 9.82 -1.99 -8.30
N SER A 76 10.53 -2.91 -7.65
CA SER A 76 10.74 -4.25 -8.19
C SER A 76 9.54 -5.12 -7.87
N LEU A 77 9.08 -5.91 -8.84
CA LEU A 77 8.12 -6.98 -8.59
C LEU A 77 8.83 -8.26 -8.12
N GLU A 78 10.15 -8.27 -8.04
CA GLU A 78 10.92 -9.35 -7.43
C GLU A 78 11.21 -8.91 -5.99
N VAL A 79 10.67 -9.67 -5.02
CA VAL A 79 10.78 -9.42 -3.58
C VAL A 79 11.48 -10.59 -2.92
#